data_AF-A0A812SVN5-F1
#
_entry.id   AF-A0A812SVN5-F1
#
_cell.length_a   1.000
_cell.length_b   1.000
_cell.length_c   1.000
_cell.angle_alpha   90.00
_cell.angle_beta   90.00
_cell.angle_gamma   90.00
#
_symmetry.space_group_name_H-M   'P 1'
#
loop_
_entity.id
_entity.type
_entity.pdbx_description
1 polymer ?
#
loop_
_entity_poly.entity_id
_entity_poly.type
_entity_poly.pdbx_seq_one_letter_code
_entity_poly.pdbx_strand_id
1 'polypeptide(L)'
;VGAFDGEEGDAIVHLIENYPARGVLVEPQPRVFARLCKRHERRNDLTLVNAAIDSEGGSRPFYLAKDADVQFASFDRGHLLRHGLNHNEIEVVDVECLTINDVLDRAGMESVDLVQVDAEGHDYAILRSIDLERVAPRVIRFEHRHFDRGDLTEWVDTLAEHNYRFLTEKLDVLAIRSEVEEPAILKMERPAALGEPAQSRRARLLSFDYPWAGLEDHLAAHHNGRLPLFAYGSLLNAASAVRTMPGWRGEECRPANAVGLVRVFNYPLTPDAIERYGPGPTPQHVAALGVRATGLPTDRVNGLVYSLAAEDLEGFRQRETGYRLTEVSITPWGEGASDNSISKAFALEYLGPDDPALLPHPEYLVVCREGAASFGESFRDDFDRTTFLADGRRLIDYLS
;
A
#
# COMPACT_ATOMS: atom_id res chain seq x y z
N VAL A 1 2.37 18.68 -12.45
CA VAL A 1 1.09 18.61 -13.19
C VAL A 1 0.00 18.98 -12.22
N GLY A 2 -0.86 19.94 -12.57
CA GLY A 2 -1.76 20.59 -11.62
C GLY A 2 -1.03 21.64 -10.79
N ALA A 3 -0.38 22.60 -11.47
CA ALA A 3 0.46 23.60 -10.81
C ALA A 3 -0.34 24.72 -10.11
N PHE A 4 -1.65 24.80 -10.37
CA PHE A 4 -2.51 25.90 -9.93
C PHE A 4 -1.86 27.27 -10.26
N ASP A 5 -1.77 28.19 -9.30
CA ASP A 5 -1.11 29.49 -9.48
C ASP A 5 0.37 29.52 -9.06
N GLY A 6 0.91 28.37 -8.65
CA GLY A 6 2.29 28.22 -8.21
C GLY A 6 2.60 28.92 -6.88
N GLU A 7 1.59 29.18 -6.04
CA GLU A 7 1.77 29.76 -4.70
C GLU A 7 1.19 28.88 -3.60
N GLU A 8 -0.06 28.47 -3.75
CA GLU A 8 -0.77 27.66 -2.76
C GLU A 8 -0.82 26.18 -3.18
N GLY A 9 -0.79 25.27 -2.21
CA GLY A 9 -1.06 23.84 -2.41
C GLY A 9 0.03 23.03 -3.11
N ASP A 10 0.95 23.66 -3.84
CA ASP A 10 2.01 22.93 -4.57
C ASP A 10 3.17 22.51 -3.64
N ALA A 11 3.30 21.19 -3.44
CA ALA A 11 4.35 20.57 -2.63
C ALA A 11 5.77 20.91 -3.08
N ILE A 12 5.98 21.33 -4.34
CA ILE A 12 7.30 21.62 -4.90
C ILE A 12 7.58 23.11 -5.06
N VAL A 13 6.68 24.01 -4.62
CA VAL A 13 6.85 25.46 -4.79
C VAL A 13 8.17 25.97 -4.18
N HIS A 14 8.51 25.47 -2.98
CA HIS A 14 9.75 25.83 -2.31
C HIS A 14 11.00 25.38 -3.09
N LEU A 15 10.93 24.28 -3.84
CA LEU A 15 12.05 23.82 -4.67
C LEU A 15 12.23 24.73 -5.88
N ILE A 16 11.14 25.10 -6.56
CA ILE A 16 11.15 25.97 -7.74
C ILE A 16 11.67 27.38 -7.38
N GLU A 17 11.27 27.90 -6.23
CA GLU A 17 11.65 29.23 -5.78
C GLU A 17 13.11 29.34 -5.33
N ASN A 18 13.61 28.34 -4.60
CA ASN A 18 14.92 28.42 -3.95
C ASN A 18 16.06 27.83 -4.79
N TYR A 19 15.75 27.06 -5.84
CA TYR A 19 16.76 26.41 -6.67
C TYR A 19 16.52 26.67 -8.16
N PRO A 20 17.59 26.84 -8.97
CA PRO A 20 17.47 26.81 -10.42
C PRO A 20 16.87 25.47 -10.85
N ALA A 21 15.76 25.51 -11.57
CA ALA A 21 15.01 24.32 -11.93
C ALA A 21 14.54 24.47 -13.38
N ARG A 22 15.09 23.64 -14.27
CA ARG A 22 14.52 23.50 -15.61
C ARG A 22 13.32 22.58 -15.51
N GLY A 23 12.14 23.07 -15.87
CA GLY A 23 10.92 22.29 -15.65
C GLY A 23 9.74 22.74 -16.48
N VAL A 24 8.66 21.96 -16.39
CA VAL A 24 7.40 22.25 -17.05
C VAL A 24 6.28 22.27 -16.02
N LEU A 25 5.54 23.38 -15.98
CA LEU A 25 4.36 23.53 -15.14
C LEU A 25 3.12 23.51 -16.02
N VAL A 26 2.16 22.68 -15.64
CA VAL A 26 0.95 22.41 -16.42
C VAL A 26 -0.26 22.71 -15.55
N GLU A 27 -1.15 23.58 -16.04
CA GLU A 27 -2.37 23.98 -15.34
C GLU A 27 -3.52 24.16 -16.35
N PRO A 28 -4.63 23.39 -16.23
CA PRO A 28 -5.74 23.46 -17.18
C PRO A 28 -6.62 24.70 -17.03
N GLN A 29 -6.75 25.28 -15.82
CA GLN A 29 -7.67 26.39 -15.57
C GLN A 29 -7.15 27.70 -16.19
N PRO A 30 -7.79 28.28 -17.23
CA PRO A 30 -7.19 29.40 -17.97
C PRO A 30 -6.94 30.66 -17.13
N ARG A 31 -7.85 30.96 -16.20
CA ARG A 31 -7.72 32.12 -15.29
C ARG A 31 -6.58 31.95 -14.29
N VAL A 32 -6.41 30.74 -13.77
CA VAL A 32 -5.35 30.39 -12.83
C VAL A 32 -4.00 30.34 -13.56
N PHE A 33 -3.96 29.72 -14.74
CA PHE A 33 -2.78 29.68 -15.60
C PHE A 33 -2.24 31.08 -15.94
N ALA A 34 -3.13 32.06 -16.18
CA ALA A 34 -2.70 33.44 -16.40
C ALA A 34 -1.95 34.03 -15.19
N ARG A 35 -2.31 33.65 -13.95
CA ARG A 35 -1.57 34.03 -12.74
C ARG A 35 -0.24 33.30 -12.64
N LEU A 36 -0.23 31.99 -12.93
CA LEU A 36 0.99 31.19 -12.99
C LEU A 36 2.01 31.80 -13.96
N CYS A 37 1.56 32.21 -15.15
CA CYS A 37 2.37 32.94 -16.14
C CYS A 37 2.94 34.24 -15.57
N LYS A 38 2.11 35.04 -14.89
CA LYS A 38 2.55 36.31 -14.29
C LYS A 38 3.57 36.08 -13.19
N ARG A 39 3.41 35.05 -12.36
CA ARG A 39 4.33 34.69 -11.28
C ARG A 39 5.71 34.35 -11.82
N HIS A 40 5.76 33.57 -12.89
CA HIS A 40 7.00 33.07 -13.47
C HIS A 40 7.46 33.84 -14.72
N GLU A 41 6.96 35.07 -14.94
CA GLU A 41 7.25 35.87 -16.16
C GLU A 41 8.76 36.11 -16.41
N ARG A 42 9.59 36.02 -15.35
CA ARG A 42 11.05 36.23 -15.38
C ARG A 42 11.86 34.93 -15.38
N ARG A 43 11.21 33.78 -15.34
CA ARG A 43 11.85 32.46 -15.31
C ARG A 43 11.94 31.91 -16.73
N ASN A 44 13.16 31.89 -17.28
CA ASN A 44 13.44 31.34 -18.62
C ASN A 44 13.73 29.83 -18.59
N ASP A 45 13.84 29.25 -17.40
CA ASP A 45 14.06 27.84 -17.15
C ASP A 45 12.75 27.05 -17.02
N LEU A 46 11.60 27.73 -16.95
CA LEU A 46 10.29 27.11 -16.84
C LEU A 46 9.52 27.22 -18.16
N THR A 47 8.98 26.10 -18.63
CA THR A 47 7.95 26.07 -19.68
C THR A 47 6.59 25.99 -19.02
N LEU A 48 5.66 26.89 -19.37
CA LEU A 48 4.32 26.93 -18.80
C LEU A 48 3.31 26.49 -19.86
N VAL A 49 2.45 25.53 -19.53
CA VAL A 49 1.49 24.93 -20.47
C VAL A 49 0.06 25.02 -19.92
N ASN A 50 -0.84 25.66 -20.67
CA ASN A 50 -2.27 25.69 -20.34
C ASN A 50 -2.99 24.50 -20.96
N ALA A 51 -2.88 23.35 -20.31
CA ALA A 51 -3.51 22.12 -20.75
C ALA A 51 -3.81 21.24 -19.53
N ALA A 52 -4.68 20.25 -19.71
CA ALA A 52 -4.73 19.10 -18.83
C ALA A 52 -3.76 18.02 -19.35
N ILE A 53 -3.24 17.19 -18.44
CA ILE A 53 -2.52 15.97 -18.84
C ILE A 53 -3.47 14.80 -18.83
N ASP A 54 -3.37 13.95 -19.84
CA ASP A 54 -4.19 12.77 -20.02
C ASP A 54 -3.40 11.65 -20.72
N SER A 55 -4.00 10.47 -20.85
CA SER A 55 -3.41 9.34 -21.57
C SER A 55 -3.36 9.54 -23.09
N GLU A 56 -4.16 10.46 -23.62
CA GLU A 56 -4.22 10.79 -25.05
C GLU A 56 -4.40 12.29 -25.27
N GLY A 57 -3.91 12.79 -26.40
CA GLY A 57 -4.09 14.18 -26.79
C GLY A 57 -5.52 14.46 -27.28
N GLY A 58 -6.00 15.70 -27.11
CA GLY A 58 -7.31 16.08 -27.60
C GLY A 58 -7.89 17.31 -26.91
N SER A 59 -9.22 17.38 -26.88
CA SER A 59 -9.97 18.39 -26.12
C SER A 59 -11.07 17.68 -25.34
N ARG A 60 -11.21 18.00 -24.05
CA ARG A 60 -12.18 17.36 -23.17
C ARG A 60 -12.90 18.41 -22.30
N PRO A 61 -14.19 18.17 -21.96
CA PRO A 61 -14.89 18.98 -20.97
C PRO A 61 -14.22 18.89 -19.60
N PHE A 62 -13.98 20.04 -18.98
CA PHE A 62 -13.36 20.21 -17.68
C PHE A 62 -14.24 21.09 -16.80
N TYR A 63 -14.40 20.71 -15.53
CA TYR A 63 -15.36 21.33 -14.63
C TYR A 63 -14.64 22.28 -13.67
N LEU A 64 -15.09 23.53 -13.64
CA LEU A 64 -14.53 24.63 -12.84
C LEU A 64 -15.58 25.22 -11.90
N ALA A 65 -15.12 25.91 -10.85
CA ALA A 65 -15.97 26.81 -10.09
C ALA A 65 -16.17 28.11 -10.86
N LYS A 66 -17.42 28.56 -10.99
CA LYS A 66 -17.81 29.68 -11.85
C LYS A 66 -17.28 31.04 -11.36
N ASP A 67 -17.36 31.26 -10.06
CA ASP A 67 -17.09 32.56 -9.43
C ASP A 67 -15.86 32.54 -8.50
N ALA A 68 -15.13 31.42 -8.46
CA ALA A 68 -13.95 31.24 -7.63
C ALA A 68 -12.89 30.40 -8.36
N ASP A 69 -11.62 30.65 -8.06
CA ASP A 69 -10.54 29.77 -8.49
C ASP A 69 -10.31 28.74 -7.37
N VAL A 70 -10.43 27.45 -7.68
CA VAL A 70 -10.36 26.35 -6.70
C VAL A 70 -9.30 25.34 -7.12
N GLN A 71 -8.66 24.71 -6.15
CA GLN A 71 -7.64 23.67 -6.42
C GLN A 71 -8.28 22.37 -6.92
N PHE A 72 -9.48 22.04 -6.45
CA PHE A 72 -10.24 20.83 -6.78
C PHE A 72 -11.02 20.86 -8.11
N ALA A 73 -10.52 21.59 -9.11
CA ALA A 73 -11.07 21.53 -10.47
C ALA A 73 -10.71 20.17 -11.12
N SER A 74 -11.62 19.57 -11.89
CA SER A 74 -11.47 18.17 -12.30
C SER A 74 -12.23 17.82 -13.58
N PHE A 75 -11.87 16.68 -14.18
CA PHE A 75 -12.67 16.03 -15.22
C PHE A 75 -13.95 15.39 -14.66
N ASP A 76 -14.04 15.16 -13.35
CA ASP A 76 -15.24 14.63 -12.69
C ASP A 76 -16.07 15.77 -12.07
N ARG A 77 -17.23 16.05 -12.65
CA ARG A 77 -18.19 17.00 -12.07
C ARG A 77 -18.61 16.62 -10.65
N GLY A 78 -18.70 15.32 -10.35
CA GLY A 78 -19.02 14.81 -9.04
C GLY A 78 -17.97 15.15 -7.99
N HIS A 79 -16.71 15.32 -8.38
CA HIS A 79 -15.62 15.74 -7.49
C HIS A 79 -15.91 17.13 -6.90
N LEU A 80 -16.24 18.11 -7.74
CA LEU A 80 -16.58 19.46 -7.30
C LEU A 80 -17.82 19.49 -6.37
N LEU A 81 -18.81 18.65 -6.65
CA LEU A 81 -20.00 18.52 -5.80
C LEU A 81 -19.66 17.95 -4.41
N ARG A 82 -18.76 16.95 -4.33
CA ARG A 82 -18.28 16.39 -3.05
C ARG A 82 -17.51 17.41 -2.22
N HIS A 83 -16.89 18.39 -2.88
CA HIS A 83 -16.23 19.54 -2.24
C HIS A 83 -17.19 20.69 -1.87
N GLY A 84 -18.51 20.49 -2.04
CA GLY A 84 -19.55 21.37 -1.50
C GLY A 84 -20.11 22.41 -2.49
N LEU A 85 -19.67 22.40 -3.75
CA LEU A 85 -20.27 23.25 -4.77
C LEU A 85 -21.65 22.72 -5.19
N ASN A 86 -22.54 23.65 -5.51
CA ASN A 86 -23.83 23.35 -6.09
C ASN A 86 -23.75 23.32 -7.62
N HIS A 87 -24.80 22.76 -8.24
CA HIS A 87 -24.81 22.56 -9.69
C HIS A 87 -24.72 23.85 -10.51
N ASN A 88 -25.23 24.96 -9.97
CA ASN A 88 -25.23 26.29 -10.55
C ASN A 88 -23.91 27.07 -10.33
N GLU A 89 -23.03 26.55 -9.48
CA GLU A 89 -21.72 27.11 -9.16
C GLU A 89 -20.60 26.44 -9.98
N ILE A 90 -20.95 25.44 -10.80
CA ILE A 90 -20.02 24.72 -11.67
C ILE A 90 -20.21 25.18 -13.11
N GLU A 91 -19.11 25.59 -13.76
CA GLU A 91 -19.05 25.82 -15.19
C GLU A 91 -18.24 24.72 -15.90
N VAL A 92 -18.46 24.58 -17.20
CA VAL A 92 -17.77 23.60 -18.05
C VAL A 92 -17.02 24.35 -19.13
N VAL A 93 -15.73 24.05 -19.26
CA VAL A 93 -14.88 24.58 -20.33
C VAL A 93 -14.22 23.41 -21.05
N ASP A 94 -14.03 23.53 -22.36
CA ASP A 94 -13.21 22.57 -23.11
C ASP A 94 -11.74 22.96 -22.96
N VAL A 95 -10.91 22.04 -22.46
CA VAL A 95 -9.46 22.25 -22.28
C VAL A 95 -8.66 21.36 -23.22
N GLU A 96 -7.53 21.89 -23.71
CA GLU A 96 -6.54 21.08 -24.43
C GLU A 96 -6.04 19.97 -23.48
N CYS A 97 -6.01 18.74 -23.97
CA CYS A 97 -5.43 17.59 -23.29
C CYS A 97 -4.16 17.19 -24.04
N LEU A 98 -3.09 16.97 -23.29
CA LEU A 98 -1.78 16.56 -23.79
C LEU A 98 -1.31 15.33 -23.06
N THR A 99 -0.51 14.50 -23.74
CA THR A 99 0.25 13.46 -23.05
C THR A 99 1.47 14.06 -22.36
N ILE A 100 2.04 13.33 -21.41
CA ILE A 100 3.33 13.72 -20.79
C ILE A 100 4.42 13.87 -21.85
N ASN A 101 4.41 13.02 -22.88
CA ASN A 101 5.37 13.07 -23.96
C ASN A 101 5.25 14.37 -24.76
N ASP A 102 4.03 14.79 -25.10
CA ASP A 102 3.79 16.06 -25.81
C ASP A 102 4.33 17.26 -25.03
N VAL A 103 4.16 17.24 -23.70
CA VAL A 103 4.61 18.32 -22.82
C VAL A 103 6.14 18.34 -22.69
N LEU A 104 6.77 17.17 -22.57
CA LEU A 104 8.23 17.06 -22.57
C LEU A 104 8.84 17.53 -23.90
N ASP A 105 8.22 17.17 -25.02
CA ASP A 105 8.66 17.59 -26.36
C ASP A 105 8.52 19.10 -26.54
N ARG A 106 7.41 19.71 -26.09
CA ARG A 106 7.22 21.18 -26.08
C ARG A 106 8.30 21.90 -25.27
N ALA A 107 8.80 21.29 -24.20
CA ALA A 107 9.86 21.84 -23.36
C ALA A 107 11.28 21.50 -23.84
N GLY A 108 11.40 20.67 -24.90
CA GLY A 108 12.69 20.15 -25.38
C GLY A 108 13.41 19.31 -24.32
N MET A 109 12.67 18.51 -23.56
CA MET A 109 13.18 17.67 -22.47
C MET A 109 13.04 16.20 -22.83
N GLU A 110 14.12 15.43 -22.73
CA GLU A 110 14.11 13.98 -22.98
C GLU A 110 13.85 13.18 -21.69
N SER A 111 14.21 13.75 -20.54
CA SER A 111 14.03 13.17 -19.21
C SER A 111 13.79 14.26 -18.17
N VAL A 112 13.32 13.85 -16.99
CA VAL A 112 13.12 14.72 -15.82
C VAL A 112 13.59 14.02 -14.56
N ASP A 113 14.14 14.76 -13.60
CA ASP A 113 14.49 14.20 -12.30
C ASP A 113 13.26 13.96 -11.42
N LEU A 114 12.24 14.80 -11.54
CA LEU A 114 11.04 14.81 -10.70
C LEU A 114 9.78 14.90 -11.55
N VAL A 115 8.84 14.01 -11.29
CA VAL A 115 7.45 14.11 -11.74
C VAL A 115 6.56 14.34 -10.53
N GLN A 116 5.90 15.50 -10.46
CA GLN A 116 4.86 15.82 -9.48
C GLN A 116 3.50 15.78 -10.18
N VAL A 117 2.56 15.01 -9.64
CA VAL A 117 1.17 14.96 -10.12
C VAL A 117 0.22 15.26 -8.95
N ASP A 118 -0.63 16.26 -9.16
CA ASP A 118 -1.74 16.60 -8.29
C ASP A 118 -2.90 17.03 -9.19
N ALA A 119 -3.65 16.04 -9.69
CA ALA A 119 -4.66 16.25 -10.73
C ALA A 119 -6.10 15.98 -10.24
N GLU A 120 -6.31 16.07 -8.91
CA GLU A 120 -7.62 16.06 -8.25
C GLU A 120 -8.53 14.93 -8.75
N GLY A 121 -7.93 13.73 -8.87
CA GLY A 121 -8.60 12.48 -9.22
C GLY A 121 -8.35 11.95 -10.62
N HIS A 122 -7.52 12.61 -11.45
CA HIS A 122 -7.06 12.06 -12.73
C HIS A 122 -5.61 11.54 -12.71
N ASP A 123 -5.02 11.50 -11.51
CA ASP A 123 -3.62 11.20 -11.25
C ASP A 123 -3.18 9.84 -11.82
N TYR A 124 -3.96 8.79 -11.60
CA TYR A 124 -3.62 7.44 -12.07
C TYR A 124 -3.50 7.36 -13.59
N ALA A 125 -4.44 7.95 -14.33
CA ALA A 125 -4.43 7.94 -15.79
C ALA A 125 -3.19 8.66 -16.34
N ILE A 126 -2.82 9.77 -15.69
CA ILE A 126 -1.60 10.53 -16.02
C ILE A 126 -0.36 9.67 -15.75
N LEU A 127 -0.26 9.10 -14.55
CA LEU A 127 0.91 8.33 -14.12
C LEU A 127 1.14 7.09 -14.99
N ARG A 128 0.07 6.34 -15.28
CA ARG A 128 0.12 5.17 -16.17
C ARG A 128 0.54 5.50 -17.61
N SER A 129 0.35 6.75 -18.05
CA SER A 129 0.78 7.20 -19.38
C SER A 129 2.28 7.49 -19.47
N ILE A 130 3.00 7.51 -18.33
CA ILE A 130 4.45 7.76 -18.30
C ILE A 130 5.19 6.56 -18.86
N ASP A 131 5.97 6.80 -19.90
CA ASP A 131 7.00 5.85 -20.34
C ASP A 131 8.18 5.87 -19.36
N LEU A 132 8.16 4.98 -18.38
CA LEU A 132 9.16 4.87 -17.31
C LEU A 132 10.54 4.43 -17.81
N GLU A 133 10.63 3.80 -18.98
CA GLU A 133 11.90 3.42 -19.58
C GLU A 133 12.56 4.62 -20.26
N ARG A 134 11.77 5.42 -20.98
CA ARG A 134 12.24 6.61 -21.70
C ARG A 134 12.48 7.80 -20.78
N VAL A 135 11.46 8.18 -19.99
CA VAL A 135 11.50 9.38 -19.14
C VAL A 135 12.35 9.12 -17.90
N ALA A 136 12.30 7.89 -17.39
CA ALA A 136 13.21 7.38 -16.37
C ALA A 136 13.37 8.28 -15.11
N PRO A 137 12.28 8.86 -14.56
CA PRO A 137 12.42 9.86 -13.50
C PRO A 137 13.09 9.33 -12.24
N ARG A 138 13.86 10.18 -11.56
CA ARG A 138 14.50 9.79 -10.29
C ARG A 138 13.49 9.76 -9.16
N VAL A 139 12.51 10.65 -9.22
CA VAL A 139 11.47 10.82 -8.22
C VAL A 139 10.12 11.00 -8.90
N ILE A 140 9.11 10.26 -8.44
CA ILE A 140 7.71 10.46 -8.81
C ILE A 140 6.94 10.70 -7.52
N ARG A 141 6.19 11.80 -7.46
CA ARG A 141 5.32 12.13 -6.34
C ARG A 141 3.88 12.31 -6.84
N PHE A 142 2.94 11.69 -6.14
CA PHE A 142 1.54 11.72 -6.49
C PHE A 142 0.62 11.56 -5.27
N GLU A 143 -0.58 12.12 -5.33
CA GLU A 143 -1.61 11.91 -4.31
C GLU A 143 -2.27 10.53 -4.50
N HIS A 144 -2.40 9.74 -3.42
CA HIS A 144 -3.04 8.42 -3.48
C HIS A 144 -4.51 8.43 -3.03
N ARG A 145 -5.02 9.58 -2.57
CA ARG A 145 -6.36 9.69 -1.97
C ARG A 145 -7.48 9.32 -2.93
N HIS A 146 -7.29 9.62 -4.22
CA HIS A 146 -8.30 9.47 -5.26
C HIS A 146 -8.14 8.20 -6.11
N PHE A 147 -7.18 7.34 -5.76
CA PHE A 147 -7.01 6.07 -6.43
C PHE A 147 -8.05 5.05 -5.96
N ASP A 148 -8.62 4.31 -6.90
CA ASP A 148 -9.25 3.04 -6.57
C ASP A 148 -8.17 2.03 -6.14
N ARG A 149 -8.52 1.13 -5.20
CA ARG A 149 -7.54 0.21 -4.58
C ARG A 149 -6.77 -0.66 -5.59
N GLY A 150 -7.42 -1.06 -6.68
CA GLY A 150 -6.80 -1.84 -7.74
C GLY A 150 -5.72 -1.04 -8.50
N ASP A 151 -6.04 0.21 -8.83
CA ASP A 151 -5.17 1.10 -9.60
C ASP A 151 -3.90 1.46 -8.82
N LEU A 152 -4.01 1.72 -7.51
CA LEU A 152 -2.84 2.02 -6.68
C LEU A 152 -1.90 0.82 -6.58
N THR A 153 -2.47 -0.39 -6.48
CA THR A 153 -1.68 -1.63 -6.44
C THR A 153 -0.95 -1.85 -7.75
N GLU A 154 -1.66 -1.78 -8.89
CA GLU A 154 -1.05 -1.92 -10.24
C GLU A 154 0.06 -0.90 -10.44
N TRP A 155 -0.16 0.35 -10.04
CA TRP A 155 0.83 1.41 -10.18
C TRP A 155 2.08 1.19 -9.32
N VAL A 156 1.90 0.81 -8.05
CA VAL A 156 3.03 0.54 -7.16
C VAL A 156 3.82 -0.68 -7.60
N ASP A 157 3.16 -1.75 -8.04
CA ASP A 157 3.82 -2.93 -8.61
C ASP A 157 4.64 -2.56 -9.85
N THR A 158 4.07 -1.78 -10.76
CA THR A 158 4.77 -1.26 -11.94
C THR A 158 6.03 -0.48 -11.53
N LEU A 159 5.90 0.47 -10.60
CA LEU A 159 7.06 1.24 -10.11
C LEU A 159 8.10 0.35 -9.42
N ALA A 160 7.69 -0.66 -8.66
CA ALA A 160 8.62 -1.60 -8.04
C ALA A 160 9.41 -2.40 -9.08
N GLU A 161 8.76 -2.87 -10.15
CA GLU A 161 9.41 -3.54 -11.30
C GLU A 161 10.45 -2.63 -11.99
N HIS A 162 10.24 -1.32 -11.95
CA HIS A 162 11.19 -0.31 -12.46
C HIS A 162 12.21 0.18 -11.41
N ASN A 163 12.40 -0.55 -10.30
CA ASN A 163 13.35 -0.28 -9.22
C ASN A 163 13.06 0.98 -8.40
N TYR A 164 11.80 1.40 -8.29
CA TYR A 164 11.43 2.46 -7.35
C TYR A 164 11.19 1.91 -5.95
N ARG A 165 11.53 2.73 -4.96
CA ARG A 165 11.26 2.53 -3.54
C ARG A 165 10.34 3.64 -3.06
N PHE A 166 9.52 3.38 -2.06
CA PHE A 166 8.42 4.28 -1.70
C PHE A 166 8.61 4.85 -0.30
N LEU A 167 8.34 6.14 -0.16
CA LEU A 167 8.07 6.81 1.11
C LEU A 167 6.62 7.29 1.05
N THR A 168 5.83 6.96 2.06
CA THR A 168 4.41 7.30 2.09
C THR A 168 4.15 8.37 3.14
N GLU A 169 3.38 9.37 2.74
CA GLU A 169 2.84 10.41 3.61
C GLU A 169 1.34 10.17 3.81
N LYS A 170 0.66 11.06 4.54
CA LYS A 170 -0.77 10.89 4.86
C LYS A 170 -1.68 10.86 3.62
N LEU A 171 -1.34 11.63 2.59
CA LEU A 171 -2.13 11.78 1.37
C LEU A 171 -1.33 11.43 0.11
N ASP A 172 0.00 11.42 0.20
CA ASP A 172 0.89 11.33 -0.95
C ASP A 172 1.84 10.14 -0.88
N VAL A 173 2.33 9.73 -2.05
CA VAL A 173 3.41 8.77 -2.19
C VAL A 173 4.58 9.44 -2.90
N LEU A 174 5.78 9.22 -2.36
CA LEU A 174 7.05 9.58 -2.98
C LEU A 174 7.77 8.30 -3.41
N ALA A 175 7.81 8.04 -4.71
CA ALA A 175 8.55 6.94 -5.31
C ALA A 175 9.93 7.44 -5.75
N ILE A 176 11.00 6.82 -5.27
CA ILE A 176 12.39 7.18 -5.53
C ILE A 176 13.07 6.00 -6.24
N ARG A 177 13.63 6.24 -7.42
CA ARG A 177 14.35 5.22 -8.18
C ARG A 177 15.67 4.87 -7.49
N SER A 178 15.86 3.60 -7.18
CA SER A 178 17.06 3.06 -6.54
C SER A 178 18.13 2.78 -7.60
N GLU A 179 19.33 3.36 -7.43
CA GLU A 179 20.50 3.07 -8.29
C GLU A 179 21.24 1.76 -7.91
N VAL A 180 20.77 1.05 -6.88
CA VAL A 180 21.36 -0.25 -6.51
C VAL A 180 20.98 -1.30 -7.57
N GLU A 181 21.91 -1.60 -8.47
CA GLU A 181 21.83 -2.79 -9.31
C GLU A 181 21.70 -4.03 -8.41
N GLU A 182 20.68 -4.85 -8.64
CA GLU A 182 20.65 -6.18 -8.03
C GLU A 182 21.92 -6.94 -8.46
N PRO A 183 22.67 -7.55 -7.52
CA PRO A 183 23.82 -8.35 -7.87
C PRO A 183 23.42 -9.44 -8.86
N ALA A 184 24.20 -9.59 -9.93
CA ALA A 184 23.94 -10.45 -11.10
C ALA A 184 23.66 -11.94 -10.81
N ILE A 185 23.74 -12.36 -9.55
CA ILE A 185 23.48 -13.73 -9.07
C ILE A 185 21.97 -14.09 -9.14
N LEU A 186 21.07 -13.11 -9.25
CA LEU A 186 19.62 -13.34 -9.45
C LEU A 186 19.19 -13.36 -10.93
N LYS A 187 20.10 -13.14 -11.89
CA LYS A 187 19.82 -13.33 -13.33
C LYS A 187 19.91 -14.81 -13.71
N MET A 188 19.09 -15.67 -13.12
CA MET A 188 18.85 -17.01 -13.69
C MET A 188 17.77 -16.90 -14.78
N GLU A 189 18.12 -17.39 -15.96
CA GLU A 189 17.34 -17.36 -17.19
C GLU A 189 15.87 -17.79 -16.98
N ARG A 190 14.92 -16.90 -17.28
CA ARG A 190 13.50 -17.26 -17.46
C ARG A 190 13.36 -17.94 -18.83
N PRO A 191 12.82 -19.17 -18.92
CA PRO A 191 12.56 -19.79 -20.23
C PRO A 191 11.54 -18.97 -21.02
N ALA A 192 11.80 -18.83 -22.32
CA ALA A 192 10.88 -18.18 -23.25
C ALA A 192 9.69 -19.08 -23.64
N ALA A 193 8.55 -18.40 -23.87
CA ALA A 193 7.32 -18.85 -24.55
C ALA A 193 6.44 -19.86 -23.78
N LEU A 194 5.10 -19.76 -23.75
CA LEU A 194 4.16 -19.60 -24.87
C LEU A 194 2.89 -18.84 -24.42
N GLY A 195 2.18 -18.26 -25.40
CA GLY A 195 1.12 -17.27 -25.22
C GLY A 195 -0.08 -17.73 -24.40
N GLU A 196 -0.46 -16.90 -23.45
CA GLU A 196 -1.81 -16.82 -22.85
C GLU A 196 -2.15 -15.34 -22.56
N PRO A 197 -3.43 -14.95 -22.63
CA PRO A 197 -3.86 -13.56 -22.55
C PRO A 197 -3.65 -12.93 -21.17
N ALA A 198 -3.47 -11.60 -21.16
CA ALA A 198 -3.03 -10.74 -20.05
C ALA A 198 -3.90 -10.73 -18.76
N GLN A 199 -4.94 -11.57 -18.65
CA GLN A 199 -5.77 -11.70 -17.45
C GLN A 199 -5.30 -12.75 -16.44
N SER A 200 -4.25 -13.54 -16.75
CA SER A 200 -3.76 -14.62 -15.87
C SER A 200 -2.42 -14.35 -15.19
N ARG A 201 -1.78 -13.18 -15.37
CA ARG A 201 -0.53 -12.82 -14.69
C ARG A 201 -0.77 -12.03 -13.39
N ARG A 202 -1.51 -12.62 -12.45
CA ARG A 202 -1.23 -12.36 -11.03
C ARG A 202 -0.06 -13.27 -10.68
N ALA A 203 1.07 -12.74 -10.25
CA ALA A 203 2.04 -13.56 -9.54
C ALA A 203 1.31 -14.13 -8.32
N ARG A 204 0.86 -15.39 -8.38
CA ARG A 204 0.23 -16.03 -7.22
C ARG A 204 1.30 -16.08 -6.15
N LEU A 205 1.13 -15.29 -5.08
CA LEU A 205 1.93 -15.44 -3.87
C LEU A 205 1.95 -16.92 -3.49
N LEU A 206 3.14 -17.42 -3.16
CA LEU A 206 3.27 -18.81 -2.75
C LEU A 206 2.36 -19.05 -1.56
N SER A 207 1.49 -20.05 -1.68
CA SER A 207 0.55 -20.38 -0.63
C SER A 207 0.28 -21.87 -0.56
N PHE A 208 -0.08 -22.31 0.64
CA PHE A 208 -0.42 -23.68 0.95
C PHE A 208 -1.80 -23.66 1.61
N ASP A 209 -2.80 -24.16 0.91
CA ASP A 209 -4.14 -24.35 1.47
C ASP A 209 -4.09 -25.37 2.61
N TYR A 210 -4.85 -25.14 3.69
CA TYR A 210 -4.98 -26.11 4.77
C TYR A 210 -5.35 -27.50 4.22
N PRO A 211 -4.67 -28.60 4.62
CA PRO A 211 -3.70 -28.73 5.71
C PRO A 211 -2.22 -28.56 5.30
N TRP A 212 -1.93 -27.69 4.34
CA TRP A 212 -0.61 -27.28 3.85
C TRP A 212 0.18 -28.38 3.14
N ALA A 213 -0.46 -29.08 2.21
CA ALA A 213 0.20 -30.12 1.42
C ALA A 213 1.42 -29.57 0.65
N GLY A 214 2.57 -30.24 0.74
CA GLY A 214 3.81 -29.86 0.06
C GLY A 214 4.65 -28.80 0.78
N LEU A 215 4.21 -28.33 1.97
CA LEU A 215 4.95 -27.35 2.75
C LEU A 215 6.33 -27.89 3.17
N GLU A 216 6.39 -29.10 3.72
CA GLU A 216 7.63 -29.71 4.23
C GLU A 216 8.70 -29.81 3.13
N ASP A 217 8.33 -30.26 1.93
CA ASP A 217 9.23 -30.33 0.77
C ASP A 217 9.74 -28.94 0.37
N HIS A 218 8.85 -27.94 0.37
CA HIS A 218 9.23 -26.57 0.07
C HIS A 218 10.22 -26.00 1.11
N LEU A 219 9.93 -26.21 2.40
CA LEU A 219 10.78 -25.74 3.50
C LEU A 219 12.16 -26.41 3.45
N ALA A 220 12.24 -27.70 3.16
CA ALA A 220 13.49 -28.41 2.99
C ALA A 220 14.36 -27.82 1.85
N ALA A 221 13.72 -27.38 0.77
CA ALA A 221 14.40 -26.82 -0.41
C ALA A 221 14.82 -25.35 -0.26
N HIS A 222 14.07 -24.52 0.48
CA HIS A 222 14.25 -23.04 0.47
C HIS A 222 14.56 -22.41 1.83
N HIS A 223 14.27 -23.09 2.94
CA HIS A 223 14.33 -22.51 4.28
C HIS A 223 15.06 -23.39 5.30
N ASN A 224 15.98 -24.24 4.84
CA ASN A 224 16.73 -25.18 5.67
C ASN A 224 15.80 -26.04 6.57
N GLY A 225 14.61 -26.39 6.06
CA GLY A 225 13.62 -27.19 6.77
C GLY A 225 12.87 -26.47 7.89
N ARG A 226 12.94 -25.14 7.98
CA ARG A 226 12.26 -24.34 9.03
C ARG A 226 11.25 -23.38 8.43
N LEU A 227 10.09 -23.21 9.05
CA LEU A 227 9.07 -22.26 8.61
C LEU A 227 9.34 -20.86 9.19
N PRO A 228 9.67 -19.85 8.37
CA PRO A 228 9.66 -18.46 8.81
C PRO A 228 8.20 -18.01 8.99
N LEU A 229 7.67 -18.06 10.20
CA LEU A 229 6.28 -17.77 10.52
C LEU A 229 6.14 -16.31 10.97
N PHE A 230 5.33 -15.53 10.27
CA PHE A 230 4.88 -14.21 10.72
C PHE A 230 3.60 -14.34 11.55
N ALA A 231 3.75 -14.19 12.86
CA ALA A 231 2.68 -14.26 13.85
C ALA A 231 2.14 -12.86 14.18
N TYR A 232 0.81 -12.71 14.14
CA TYR A 232 0.15 -11.41 14.28
C TYR A 232 -1.04 -11.42 15.25
N GLY A 233 -1.34 -12.55 15.90
CA GLY A 233 -2.47 -12.72 16.82
C GLY A 233 -2.03 -13.22 18.20
N SER A 234 -2.69 -14.24 18.74
CA SER A 234 -2.36 -14.76 20.08
C SER A 234 -0.92 -15.23 20.25
N LEU A 235 -0.21 -15.56 19.16
CA LEU A 235 1.20 -15.93 19.18
C LEU A 235 2.15 -14.76 19.49
N LEU A 236 1.67 -13.51 19.49
CA LEU A 236 2.41 -12.38 20.06
C LEU A 236 2.71 -12.59 21.56
N ASN A 237 1.90 -13.38 22.24
CA ASN A 237 2.10 -13.73 23.65
C ASN A 237 3.02 -14.95 23.79
N ALA A 238 4.15 -14.79 24.48
CA ALA A 238 5.15 -15.84 24.65
C ALA A 238 4.59 -17.14 25.28
N ALA A 239 3.69 -17.04 26.26
CA ALA A 239 3.09 -18.22 26.86
C ALA A 239 2.18 -18.97 25.89
N SER A 240 1.48 -18.25 25.00
CA SER A 240 0.72 -18.84 23.90
C SER A 240 1.61 -19.50 22.87
N ALA A 241 2.74 -18.87 22.54
CA ALA A 241 3.75 -19.40 21.62
C ALA A 241 4.35 -20.71 22.13
N VAL A 242 4.86 -20.76 23.38
CA VAL A 242 5.43 -21.98 23.98
C VAL A 242 4.43 -23.14 24.03
N ARG A 243 3.16 -22.88 24.35
CA ARG A 243 2.11 -23.92 24.35
C ARG A 243 1.85 -24.49 22.96
N THR A 244 1.99 -23.68 21.93
CA THR A 244 1.70 -24.06 20.55
C THR A 244 2.90 -24.75 19.89
N MET A 245 4.10 -24.25 20.18
CA MET A 245 5.36 -24.64 19.56
C MET A 245 6.30 -25.09 20.70
N PRO A 246 6.10 -26.27 21.28
CA PRO A 246 6.85 -26.71 22.46
C PRO A 246 8.35 -26.92 22.17
N GLY A 247 8.74 -27.18 20.93
CA GLY A 247 10.13 -27.19 20.48
C GLY A 247 10.76 -25.80 20.39
N TRP A 248 9.96 -24.72 20.39
CA TRP A 248 10.46 -23.35 20.47
C TRP A 248 10.98 -23.05 21.88
N ARG A 249 12.31 -22.93 22.01
CA ARG A 249 13.02 -22.77 23.28
C ARG A 249 13.14 -21.31 23.76
N GLY A 250 12.21 -20.44 23.36
CA GLY A 250 12.31 -19.01 23.66
C GLY A 250 13.46 -18.32 22.91
N GLU A 251 13.88 -18.85 21.76
CA GLU A 251 14.81 -18.18 20.85
C GLU A 251 14.25 -16.80 20.45
N GLU A 252 15.11 -15.81 20.21
CA GLU A 252 14.70 -14.43 19.87
C GLU A 252 13.70 -14.42 18.69
N CYS A 253 12.43 -14.12 18.99
CA CYS A 253 11.47 -13.71 17.99
C CYS A 253 11.75 -12.26 17.61
N ARG A 254 11.65 -11.94 16.32
CA ARG A 254 11.98 -10.59 15.83
C ARG A 254 10.71 -9.82 15.52
N PRO A 255 10.53 -8.61 16.08
CA PRO A 255 9.40 -7.76 15.71
C PRO A 255 9.56 -7.29 14.26
N ALA A 256 8.48 -7.40 13.49
CA ALA A 256 8.46 -7.09 12.06
C ALA A 256 7.11 -6.49 11.65
N ASN A 257 7.09 -5.85 10.48
CA ASN A 257 5.88 -5.48 9.77
C ASN A 257 5.72 -6.43 8.59
N ALA A 258 4.51 -6.95 8.37
CA ALA A 258 4.11 -7.55 7.11
C ALA A 258 3.31 -6.52 6.30
N VAL A 259 3.65 -6.37 5.02
CA VAL A 259 3.01 -5.40 4.10
C VAL A 259 2.00 -6.09 3.19
N GLY A 260 1.00 -5.33 2.71
CA GLY A 260 -0.06 -5.86 1.86
C GLY A 260 -1.12 -6.65 2.63
N LEU A 261 -1.24 -6.45 3.94
CA LEU A 261 -2.14 -7.20 4.81
C LEU A 261 -3.01 -6.28 5.67
N VAL A 262 -4.24 -6.71 5.93
CA VAL A 262 -5.08 -6.16 7.01
C VAL A 262 -5.37 -7.26 8.04
N ARG A 263 -5.29 -6.90 9.32
CA ARG A 263 -5.60 -7.80 10.44
C ARG A 263 -7.05 -7.63 10.85
N VAL A 264 -7.82 -8.73 10.89
CA VAL A 264 -9.27 -8.69 11.12
C VAL A 264 -9.72 -9.76 12.09
N PHE A 265 -10.62 -9.43 13.01
CA PHE A 265 -11.34 -10.40 13.85
C PHE A 265 -12.42 -11.12 13.04
N ASN A 266 -12.02 -12.03 12.15
CA ASN A 266 -12.92 -12.72 11.23
C ASN A 266 -12.87 -14.25 11.33
N TYR A 267 -12.02 -14.83 12.21
CA TYR A 267 -11.91 -16.27 12.38
C TYR A 267 -12.77 -16.75 13.55
N PRO A 268 -13.84 -17.52 13.33
CA PRO A 268 -14.59 -18.13 14.42
C PRO A 268 -13.71 -19.14 15.17
N LEU A 269 -13.61 -18.99 16.50
CA LEU A 269 -12.86 -19.91 17.34
C LEU A 269 -13.35 -21.35 17.17
N THR A 270 -12.41 -22.28 17.06
CA THR A 270 -12.70 -23.71 17.08
C THR A 270 -13.16 -24.16 18.46
N PRO A 271 -13.84 -25.32 18.59
CA PRO A 271 -14.22 -25.88 19.88
C PRO A 271 -13.04 -25.97 20.87
N ASP A 272 -11.87 -26.44 20.42
CA ASP A 272 -10.65 -26.53 21.23
C ASP A 272 -10.15 -25.15 21.70
N ALA A 273 -10.35 -24.12 20.88
CA ALA A 273 -9.99 -22.76 21.26
C ALA A 273 -11.00 -22.17 22.27
N ILE A 274 -12.28 -22.53 22.19
CA ILE A 274 -13.29 -22.15 23.19
C ILE A 274 -13.01 -22.84 24.54
N GLU A 275 -12.58 -24.12 24.54
CA GLU A 275 -12.14 -24.78 25.79
C GLU A 275 -10.96 -24.05 26.47
N ARG A 276 -10.09 -23.44 25.66
CA ARG A 276 -8.91 -22.70 26.13
C ARG A 276 -9.24 -21.31 26.66
N TYR A 277 -10.03 -20.54 25.93
CA TYR A 277 -10.33 -19.13 26.25
C TYR A 277 -11.62 -18.96 27.06
N GLY A 278 -12.39 -20.04 27.24
CA GLY A 278 -13.72 -20.00 27.83
C GLY A 278 -14.80 -19.57 26.81
N PRO A 279 -16.08 -19.54 27.24
CA PRO A 279 -17.16 -19.02 26.43
C PRO A 279 -17.15 -17.49 26.39
N GLY A 280 -17.48 -16.92 25.23
CA GLY A 280 -17.70 -15.48 25.09
C GLY A 280 -18.98 -15.00 25.81
N PRO A 281 -19.09 -13.70 26.12
CA PRO A 281 -20.25 -13.13 26.81
C PRO A 281 -21.55 -13.19 26.00
N THR A 282 -21.45 -13.25 24.67
CA THR A 282 -22.59 -13.50 23.77
C THR A 282 -22.16 -14.49 22.68
N PRO A 283 -23.11 -15.13 21.97
CA PRO A 283 -22.80 -16.04 20.86
C PRO A 283 -21.94 -15.43 19.74
N GLN A 284 -21.94 -14.09 19.61
CA GLN A 284 -21.14 -13.35 18.64
C GLN A 284 -19.67 -13.18 19.04
N HIS A 285 -19.35 -13.20 20.35
CA HIS A 285 -18.00 -12.97 20.88
C HIS A 285 -17.11 -14.21 20.75
N VAL A 286 -16.90 -14.65 19.52
CA VAL A 286 -16.18 -15.89 19.17
C VAL A 286 -15.11 -15.65 18.13
N ALA A 287 -14.78 -14.39 17.81
CA ALA A 287 -13.80 -14.08 16.77
C ALA A 287 -12.36 -14.05 17.32
N ALA A 288 -11.47 -14.73 16.61
CA ALA A 288 -10.03 -14.59 16.65
C ALA A 288 -9.52 -13.90 15.37
N LEU A 289 -8.23 -13.59 15.35
CA LEU A 289 -7.61 -12.81 14.28
C LEU A 289 -7.22 -13.68 13.09
N GLY A 290 -7.66 -13.28 11.90
CA GLY A 290 -7.03 -13.62 10.64
C GLY A 290 -6.34 -12.40 10.03
N VAL A 291 -5.63 -12.62 8.93
CA VAL A 291 -5.27 -11.56 7.99
C VAL A 291 -5.94 -11.79 6.65
N ARG A 292 -6.04 -10.71 5.86
CA ARG A 292 -6.40 -10.75 4.44
C ARG A 292 -5.32 -10.06 3.64
N ALA A 293 -4.90 -10.70 2.56
CA ALA A 293 -4.09 -10.01 1.56
C ALA A 293 -4.91 -8.89 0.91
N THR A 294 -4.41 -7.67 1.00
CA THR A 294 -4.94 -6.52 0.27
C THR A 294 -4.09 -6.18 -0.94
N GLY A 295 -2.81 -6.56 -0.92
CA GLY A 295 -1.83 -6.20 -1.95
C GLY A 295 -1.37 -4.74 -1.86
N LEU A 296 -1.93 -3.94 -0.93
CA LEU A 296 -1.58 -2.53 -0.75
C LEU A 296 -0.37 -2.40 0.18
N PRO A 297 0.78 -1.85 -0.27
CA PRO A 297 1.97 -1.72 0.60
C PRO A 297 1.76 -0.80 1.80
N THR A 298 0.74 0.05 1.75
CA THR A 298 0.30 0.92 2.86
C THR A 298 -0.44 0.16 3.96
N ASP A 299 -1.11 -0.94 3.61
CA ASP A 299 -1.72 -1.84 4.57
C ASP A 299 -0.62 -2.68 5.18
N ARG A 300 -0.40 -2.50 6.49
CA ARG A 300 0.61 -3.24 7.23
C ARG A 300 0.05 -3.77 8.53
N VAL A 301 0.65 -4.86 8.95
CA VAL A 301 0.36 -5.54 10.20
C VAL A 301 1.69 -5.71 10.91
N ASN A 302 1.81 -5.22 12.14
CA ASN A 302 2.97 -5.53 12.97
C ASN A 302 2.88 -6.96 13.55
N GLY A 303 3.99 -7.58 13.88
CA GLY A 303 3.98 -8.95 14.37
C GLY A 303 5.34 -9.44 14.78
N LEU A 304 5.43 -10.75 15.02
CA LEU A 304 6.67 -11.42 15.38
C LEU A 304 7.00 -12.48 14.34
N VAL A 305 8.26 -12.55 13.97
CA VAL A 305 8.78 -13.61 13.11
C VAL A 305 9.39 -14.70 13.97
N TYR A 306 8.87 -15.90 13.84
CA TYR A 306 9.38 -17.13 14.42
C TYR A 306 10.07 -17.97 13.35
N SER A 307 11.10 -18.71 13.73
CA SER A 307 11.65 -19.79 12.90
C SER A 307 11.18 -21.12 13.49
N LEU A 308 10.09 -21.67 12.96
CA LEU A 308 9.47 -22.89 13.48
C LEU A 308 10.17 -24.13 12.92
N ALA A 309 10.52 -25.07 13.80
CA ALA A 309 11.18 -26.32 13.42
C ALA A 309 10.18 -27.30 12.79
N ALA A 310 10.68 -28.18 11.91
CA ALA A 310 9.85 -29.20 11.27
C ALA A 310 9.11 -30.12 12.27
N GLU A 311 9.71 -30.40 13.42
CA GLU A 311 9.12 -31.22 14.49
C GLU A 311 7.88 -30.62 15.14
N ASP A 312 7.74 -29.29 15.14
CA ASP A 312 6.57 -28.60 15.70
C ASP A 312 5.46 -28.39 14.66
N LEU A 313 5.72 -28.62 13.37
CA LEU A 313 4.76 -28.32 12.28
C LEU A 313 3.46 -29.11 12.41
N GLU A 314 3.51 -30.37 12.86
CA GLU A 314 2.31 -31.19 12.99
C GLU A 314 1.36 -30.64 14.06
N GLY A 315 1.87 -30.33 15.26
CA GLY A 315 1.08 -29.73 16.34
C GLY A 315 0.59 -28.33 15.97
N PHE A 316 1.44 -27.55 15.29
CA PHE A 316 1.07 -26.23 14.78
C PHE A 316 -0.10 -26.30 13.78
N ARG A 317 -0.01 -27.22 12.80
CA ARG A 317 -1.05 -27.47 11.80
C ARG A 317 -2.38 -27.86 12.43
N GLN A 318 -2.38 -28.72 13.45
CA GLN A 318 -3.61 -29.10 14.16
C GLN A 318 -4.28 -27.90 14.84
N ARG A 319 -3.47 -27.01 15.45
CA ARG A 319 -3.98 -25.81 16.11
C ARG A 319 -4.56 -24.79 15.13
N GLU A 320 -3.88 -24.53 14.03
CA GLU A 320 -4.24 -23.47 13.06
C GLU A 320 -5.22 -23.97 11.99
N THR A 321 -6.21 -24.75 12.42
CA THR A 321 -7.19 -25.40 11.54
C THR A 321 -7.92 -24.38 10.67
N GLY A 322 -7.92 -24.60 9.35
CA GLY A 322 -8.66 -23.78 8.39
C GLY A 322 -7.95 -22.51 7.91
N TYR A 323 -6.72 -22.25 8.37
CA TYR A 323 -5.88 -21.20 7.80
C TYR A 323 -5.09 -21.70 6.58
N ARG A 324 -5.05 -20.89 5.53
CA ARG A 324 -4.03 -21.01 4.47
C ARG A 324 -2.71 -20.44 5.00
N LEU A 325 -1.57 -21.00 4.62
CA LEU A 325 -0.29 -20.30 4.77
C LEU A 325 -0.02 -19.53 3.48
N THR A 326 0.22 -18.23 3.60
CA THR A 326 0.50 -17.35 2.46
C THR A 326 1.84 -16.65 2.69
N GLU A 327 2.71 -16.68 1.69
CA GLU A 327 3.98 -15.96 1.72
C GLU A 327 3.73 -14.44 1.69
N VAL A 328 4.41 -13.73 2.59
CA VAL A 328 4.30 -12.29 2.78
C VAL A 328 5.68 -11.66 2.83
N SER A 329 5.76 -10.42 2.36
CA SER A 329 6.95 -9.59 2.51
C SER A 329 6.96 -8.95 3.90
N ILE A 330 8.08 -9.06 4.59
CA ILE A 330 8.28 -8.49 5.92
C ILE A 330 9.48 -7.55 5.98
N THR A 331 9.38 -6.54 6.84
CA THR A 331 10.48 -5.62 7.20
C THR A 331 10.63 -5.57 8.71
N PRO A 332 11.81 -5.23 9.27
CA PRO A 332 11.95 -5.05 10.72
C PRO A 332 11.02 -3.97 11.27
N TRP A 333 10.61 -4.10 12.53
CA TRP A 333 9.75 -3.12 13.22
C TRP A 333 10.58 -2.22 14.16
N GLY A 334 10.30 -0.92 14.19
CA GLY A 334 10.89 0.08 15.11
C GLY A 334 11.86 1.09 14.47
N GLU A 335 12.12 2.20 15.16
CA GLU A 335 13.12 3.21 14.75
C GLU A 335 14.55 2.65 14.91
N GLY A 336 15.36 2.70 13.85
CA GLY A 336 16.70 2.09 13.84
C GLY A 336 16.78 0.74 13.12
N ALA A 337 15.73 0.33 12.40
CA ALA A 337 15.84 -0.67 11.33
C ALA A 337 16.72 -0.11 10.19
N SER A 338 18.03 0.03 10.44
CA SER A 338 19.03 0.42 9.43
C SER A 338 19.14 -0.61 8.31
N ASP A 339 18.59 -1.80 8.52
CA ASP A 339 18.42 -2.85 7.54
C ASP A 339 16.96 -2.85 7.05
N ASN A 340 16.70 -2.08 5.98
CA ASN A 340 15.43 -2.15 5.22
C ASN A 340 15.38 -3.41 4.34
N SER A 341 16.03 -4.50 4.74
CA SER A 341 15.98 -5.76 4.01
C SER A 341 14.55 -6.29 4.04
N ILE A 342 13.95 -6.37 2.86
CA ILE A 342 12.71 -7.10 2.66
C ILE A 342 13.07 -8.57 2.73
N SER A 343 12.43 -9.31 3.62
CA SER A 343 12.53 -10.77 3.67
C SER A 343 11.15 -11.40 3.51
N LYS A 344 11.13 -12.71 3.32
CA LYS A 344 9.90 -13.49 3.13
C LYS A 344 9.60 -14.31 4.38
N ALA A 345 8.33 -14.32 4.77
CA ALA A 345 7.78 -15.16 5.81
C ALA A 345 6.40 -15.67 5.38
N PHE A 346 5.81 -16.56 6.17
CA PHE A 346 4.46 -17.06 5.94
C PHE A 346 3.52 -16.54 7.03
N ALA A 347 2.39 -15.97 6.62
CA ALA A 347 1.30 -15.60 7.50
C ALA A 347 0.14 -16.58 7.35
N LEU A 348 -0.58 -16.82 8.43
CA LEU A 348 -1.82 -17.59 8.42
C LEU A 348 -2.93 -16.71 7.83
N GLU A 349 -3.51 -17.04 6.69
CA GLU A 349 -4.59 -16.30 6.06
C GLU A 349 -5.92 -17.04 6.26
N TYR A 350 -6.97 -16.35 6.74
CA TYR A 350 -8.29 -16.96 6.89
C TYR A 350 -9.20 -16.57 5.73
N LEU A 351 -9.62 -17.59 4.97
CA LEU A 351 -10.44 -17.46 3.77
C LEU A 351 -11.88 -17.93 3.98
N GLY A 352 -12.31 -18.10 5.23
CA GLY A 352 -13.70 -18.41 5.54
C GLY A 352 -14.64 -17.25 5.22
N PRO A 353 -15.96 -17.49 5.29
CA PRO A 353 -16.98 -16.52 4.93
C PRO A 353 -16.91 -15.28 5.83
N ASP A 354 -17.22 -14.12 5.24
CA ASP A 354 -17.35 -12.86 5.95
C ASP A 354 -18.65 -12.88 6.76
N ASP A 355 -18.53 -12.96 8.09
CA ASP A 355 -19.66 -12.78 8.99
C ASP A 355 -19.47 -11.49 9.80
N PRO A 356 -20.12 -10.38 9.39
CA PRO A 356 -19.98 -9.10 10.07
C PRO A 356 -20.58 -9.10 11.48
N ALA A 357 -21.32 -10.14 11.88
CA ALA A 357 -21.85 -10.25 13.24
C ALA A 357 -20.80 -10.73 14.25
N LEU A 358 -19.65 -11.22 13.80
CA LEU A 358 -18.58 -11.69 14.67
C LEU A 358 -17.97 -10.54 15.48
N LEU A 359 -17.83 -10.77 16.79
CA LEU A 359 -17.19 -9.86 17.73
C LEU A 359 -15.92 -10.49 18.31
N PRO A 360 -14.88 -9.68 18.60
CA PRO A 360 -13.65 -10.17 19.22
C PRO A 360 -13.94 -10.97 20.49
N HIS A 361 -13.37 -12.17 20.63
CA HIS A 361 -13.46 -12.91 21.89
C HIS A 361 -12.64 -12.18 22.97
N PRO A 362 -13.21 -11.78 24.13
CA PRO A 362 -12.54 -10.91 25.10
C PRO A 362 -11.21 -11.45 25.61
N GLU A 363 -11.17 -12.69 26.08
CA GLU A 363 -9.94 -13.30 26.62
C GLU A 363 -8.84 -13.46 25.55
N TYR A 364 -9.25 -13.77 24.31
CA TYR A 364 -8.31 -13.87 23.19
C TYR A 364 -7.73 -12.49 22.84
N LEU A 365 -8.58 -11.45 22.83
CA LEU A 365 -8.16 -10.07 22.59
C LEU A 365 -7.18 -9.59 23.66
N VAL A 366 -7.44 -9.91 24.94
CA VAL A 366 -6.51 -9.62 26.05
C VAL A 366 -5.16 -10.28 25.79
N VAL A 367 -5.12 -11.56 25.48
CA VAL A 367 -3.87 -12.29 25.19
C VAL A 367 -3.08 -11.64 24.04
N CYS A 368 -3.76 -11.23 22.97
CA CYS A 368 -3.10 -10.57 21.83
C CYS A 368 -2.51 -9.21 22.23
N ARG A 369 -3.29 -8.38 22.94
CA ARG A 369 -2.87 -7.03 23.33
C ARG A 369 -1.78 -7.06 24.40
N GLU A 370 -1.82 -7.99 25.34
CA GLU A 370 -0.73 -8.21 26.31
C GLU A 370 0.55 -8.69 25.62
N GLY A 371 0.41 -9.60 24.64
CA GLY A 371 1.53 -10.02 23.79
C GLY A 371 2.17 -8.84 23.05
N ALA A 372 1.35 -8.02 22.39
CA ALA A 372 1.81 -6.80 21.71
C ALA A 372 2.48 -5.80 22.68
N ALA A 373 1.89 -5.60 23.87
CA ALA A 373 2.41 -4.67 24.89
C ALA A 373 3.79 -5.08 25.43
N SER A 374 4.14 -6.38 25.39
CA SER A 374 5.47 -6.85 25.82
C SER A 374 6.62 -6.33 24.94
N PHE A 375 6.30 -5.80 23.74
CA PHE A 375 7.25 -5.16 22.82
C PHE A 375 7.18 -3.62 22.85
N GLY A 376 6.46 -3.04 23.82
CA GLY A 376 6.34 -1.60 24.03
C GLY A 376 4.97 -1.04 23.65
N GLU A 377 4.65 0.13 24.21
CA GLU A 377 3.36 0.79 23.98
C GLU A 377 3.15 1.13 22.51
N SER A 378 4.18 1.59 21.79
CA SER A 378 4.10 1.88 20.36
C SER A 378 3.76 0.65 19.52
N PHE A 379 4.22 -0.55 19.93
CA PHE A 379 3.89 -1.80 19.25
C PHE A 379 2.41 -2.15 19.45
N ARG A 380 1.93 -2.04 20.69
CA ARG A 380 0.51 -2.27 21.01
C ARG A 380 -0.40 -1.25 20.33
N ASP A 381 -0.01 0.01 20.30
CA ASP A 381 -0.83 1.07 19.72
C ASP A 381 -0.90 0.93 18.19
N ASP A 382 0.19 0.52 17.53
CA ASP A 382 0.16 0.16 16.10
C ASP A 382 -0.70 -1.08 15.86
N PHE A 383 -0.64 -2.08 16.74
CA PHE A 383 -1.53 -3.25 16.70
C PHE A 383 -3.01 -2.83 16.79
N ASP A 384 -3.37 -1.99 17.76
CA ASP A 384 -4.76 -1.55 17.98
C ASP A 384 -5.27 -0.69 16.81
N ARG A 385 -4.40 0.15 16.22
CA ARG A 385 -4.72 1.01 15.09
C ARG A 385 -4.90 0.25 13.77
N THR A 386 -4.14 -0.81 13.55
CA THR A 386 -4.11 -1.58 12.29
C THR A 386 -5.01 -2.83 12.31
N THR A 387 -5.80 -3.02 13.38
CA THR A 387 -6.72 -4.15 13.52
C THR A 387 -8.16 -3.71 13.34
N PHE A 388 -8.94 -4.55 12.67
CA PHE A 388 -10.35 -4.32 12.38
C PHE A 388 -11.25 -5.43 12.95
N LEU A 389 -12.51 -5.10 13.21
CA LEU A 389 -13.59 -6.05 13.46
C LEU A 389 -14.11 -6.62 12.13
N ALA A 390 -14.87 -7.72 12.18
CA ALA A 390 -15.46 -8.32 10.98
C ALA A 390 -16.39 -7.37 10.20
N ASP A 391 -17.01 -6.41 10.88
CA ASP A 391 -17.87 -5.38 10.29
C ASP A 391 -17.09 -4.17 9.72
N GLY A 392 -15.75 -4.18 9.80
CA GLY A 392 -14.89 -3.13 9.29
C GLY A 392 -14.64 -1.96 10.24
N ARG A 393 -15.23 -1.96 11.45
CA ARG A 393 -14.85 -0.98 12.49
C ARG A 393 -13.41 -1.20 12.94
N ARG A 394 -12.70 -0.14 13.28
CA ARG A 394 -11.34 -0.26 13.84
C ARG A 394 -11.41 -0.75 15.28
N LEU A 395 -10.45 -1.57 15.69
CA LEU A 395 -10.35 -2.07 17.05
C LEU A 395 -10.23 -0.93 18.06
N ILE A 396 -9.47 0.12 17.74
CA ILE A 396 -9.33 1.29 18.63
C ILE A 396 -10.68 1.97 18.95
N ASP A 397 -11.60 2.03 17.99
CA ASP A 397 -12.93 2.63 18.17
C ASP A 397 -13.89 1.69 18.94
N TYR A 398 -13.60 0.38 18.96
CA TYR A 398 -14.34 -0.62 19.74
C TYR A 398 -13.89 -0.69 21.20
N LEU A 399 -12.63 -0.35 21.47
CA LEU A 399 -12.04 -0.33 22.81
C LEU A 399 -12.36 0.94 23.61
N SER A 400 -12.72 2.03 22.93
CA SER A 400 -13.15 3.30 23.50
C SER A 400 -14.61 3.27 23.94
#